data_AF-A0A4Y2BMC2-F1
#
_entry.id   AF-A0A4Y2BMC2-F1
#
_cell.length_a   1.000
_cell.length_b   1.000
_cell.length_c   1.000
_cell.angle_alpha   90.00
_cell.angle_beta   90.00
_cell.angle_gamma   90.00
#
_symmetry.space_group_name_H-M   'P 1'
#
loop_
_entity.id
_entity.type
_entity.pdbx_description
1 polymer ?
#
loop_
_entity_poly.entity_id
_entity_poly.type
_entity_poly.pdbx_seq_one_letter_code
_entity_poly.pdbx_strand_id
1 'polypeptide(L)'
;NVTSVLDLLSKQRVNANDNFKTLYAQVKEIAAKLDIKEEIPRVCRLQTARNNVPYSAEEEYYRRAVYVPYLDDFCNSLKERSESHKETVASLQHILSEFCTKTDFCSLEAAFNFYEEDLSHKEVVQSEFMLWKEKWSQENSENLPKIAISSLV
;
A
#
# COMPACT_ATOMS: atom_id res chain seq x y z
N ASN A 1 -1.17 -5.59 6.45
CA ASN A 1 -1.41 -4.21 6.89
C ASN A 1 -0.38 -3.30 6.23
N VAL A 2 -0.78 -2.14 5.69
CA VAL A 2 0.11 -1.18 5.01
C VAL A 2 1.27 -0.76 5.89
N THR A 3 1.06 -0.59 7.20
CA THR A 3 2.12 -0.24 8.16
C THR A 3 3.24 -1.28 8.18
N SER A 4 2.91 -2.57 8.16
CA SER A 4 3.91 -3.66 8.16
C SER A 4 4.75 -3.66 6.88
N VAL A 5 4.13 -3.31 5.74
CA VAL A 5 4.83 -3.19 4.45
C VAL A 5 5.77 -1.99 4.47
N LEU A 6 5.31 -0.84 4.98
CA LEU A 6 6.14 0.35 5.16
C LEU A 6 7.32 0.10 6.09
N ASP A 7 7.12 -0.63 7.18
CA ASP A 7 8.20 -1.01 8.10
C ASP A 7 9.25 -1.90 7.42
N LEU A 8 8.80 -2.88 6.62
CA LEU A 8 9.69 -3.74 5.86
C LEU A 8 10.54 -2.93 4.87
N LEU A 9 9.91 -2.05 4.09
CA LEU A 9 10.58 -1.20 3.12
C LEU A 9 11.54 -0.21 3.79
N SER A 10 11.15 0.35 4.94
CA SER A 10 12.00 1.23 5.73
C SER A 10 13.25 0.49 6.24
N LYS A 11 13.11 -0.77 6.69
CA LYS A 11 14.26 -1.62 7.03
C LYS A 11 15.14 -1.89 5.81
N GLN A 12 14.55 -2.13 4.64
CA GLN A 12 15.31 -2.31 3.40
C GLN A 12 16.08 -1.05 3.01
N ARG A 13 15.49 0.12 3.23
CA ARG A 13 16.08 1.43 2.97
C ARG A 13 17.26 1.75 3.90
N VAL A 14 17.16 1.40 5.19
CA VAL A 14 18.27 1.53 6.16
C VAL A 14 19.40 0.57 5.81
N ASN A 15 19.07 -0.67 5.45
CA ASN A 15 20.03 -1.71 5.07
C ASN A 15 20.35 -1.72 3.57
N ALA A 16 20.16 -0.59 2.87
CA ALA A 16 20.26 -0.54 1.42
C ALA A 16 21.65 -0.92 0.89
N ASN A 17 22.71 -0.69 1.66
CA ASN A 17 24.06 -1.08 1.28
C ASN A 17 24.24 -2.59 1.13
N ASP A 18 23.64 -3.38 2.02
CA ASP A 18 23.81 -4.84 2.01
C ASP A 18 22.74 -5.53 1.18
N ASN A 19 21.50 -5.05 1.25
CA ASN A 19 20.41 -5.60 0.46
C ASN A 19 20.62 -5.38 -1.05
N PHE A 20 21.17 -4.21 -1.43
CA PHE A 20 21.38 -3.92 -2.84
C PHE A 20 22.47 -4.81 -3.46
N LYS A 21 23.48 -5.27 -2.71
CA LYS A 21 24.51 -6.19 -3.23
C LYS A 21 23.91 -7.45 -3.84
N THR A 22 22.97 -8.07 -3.12
CA THR A 22 22.30 -9.29 -3.59
C THR A 22 21.45 -9.03 -4.83
N LEU A 23 20.67 -7.94 -4.83
CA LEU A 23 19.87 -7.54 -5.97
C LEU A 23 20.75 -7.22 -7.19
N TYR A 24 21.84 -6.49 -6.97
CA TYR A 24 22.78 -6.11 -8.01
C TYR A 24 23.46 -7.34 -8.62
N ALA A 25 23.87 -8.32 -7.82
CA ALA A 25 24.43 -9.58 -8.33
C ALA A 25 23.45 -10.32 -9.26
N GLN A 26 22.15 -10.35 -8.92
CA GLN A 26 21.11 -10.91 -9.78
C GLN A 26 20.94 -10.12 -11.08
N VAL A 27 20.96 -8.79 -11.00
CA VAL A 27 20.91 -7.92 -12.18
C VAL A 27 22.10 -8.18 -13.11
N LYS A 28 23.32 -8.34 -12.57
CA LYS A 28 24.50 -8.68 -13.38
C LYS A 28 24.37 -10.03 -14.08
N GLU A 29 23.81 -11.03 -13.40
CA GLU A 29 23.57 -12.35 -14.00
C GLU A 29 22.60 -12.26 -15.17
N ILE A 30 21.52 -11.48 -15.02
CA ILE A 30 20.54 -11.23 -16.09
C ILE A 30 21.19 -10.43 -17.24
N ALA A 31 21.95 -9.39 -16.93
CA ALA A 31 22.64 -8.56 -17.93
C ALA A 31 23.61 -9.40 -18.77
N ALA A 32 24.41 -10.28 -18.12
CA ALA A 32 25.31 -11.20 -18.80
C ALA A 32 24.57 -12.18 -19.72
N LYS A 33 23.43 -12.72 -19.27
CA LYS A 33 22.58 -13.60 -20.11
C LYS A 33 22.02 -12.91 -21.35
N LEU A 34 21.83 -11.59 -21.27
CA LEU A 34 21.30 -10.76 -22.35
C LEU A 34 22.38 -10.06 -23.17
N ASP A 35 23.67 -10.31 -22.89
CA ASP A 35 24.82 -9.60 -23.48
C ASP A 35 24.72 -8.06 -23.34
N ILE A 36 24.13 -7.61 -22.24
CA ILE A 36 24.01 -6.18 -21.90
C ILE A 36 25.23 -5.79 -21.08
N LYS A 37 26.01 -4.86 -21.60
CA LYS A 37 27.11 -4.25 -20.85
C LYS A 37 26.57 -3.26 -19.82
N GLU A 38 27.06 -3.40 -18.59
CA GLU A 38 26.80 -2.41 -17.54
C GLU A 38 27.58 -1.14 -17.83
N GLU A 39 26.88 -0.02 -18.04
CA GLU A 39 27.49 1.28 -18.20
C GLU A 39 26.73 2.31 -17.39
N ILE A 40 27.46 3.18 -16.68
CA ILE A 40 26.86 4.32 -16.00
C ILE A 40 26.49 5.36 -17.08
N PRO A 41 25.25 5.87 -17.10
CA PRO A 41 24.87 6.95 -18.01
C PRO A 41 25.82 8.14 -17.85
N ARG A 42 26.11 8.83 -18.95
CA ARG A 42 27.02 9.99 -18.93
C ARG A 42 26.64 10.98 -17.81
N VAL A 43 27.61 11.23 -16.92
CA VAL A 43 27.52 12.21 -15.85
C VAL A 43 28.28 13.47 -16.26
N CYS A 44 27.61 14.62 -16.27
CA CYS A 44 28.22 15.92 -16.60
C CYS A 44 28.42 16.75 -15.33
N ARG A 45 29.50 17.56 -15.26
CA ARG A 45 29.78 18.45 -14.13
C ARG A 45 28.63 19.40 -13.73
N LEU A 46 27.80 19.79 -14.70
CA LEU A 46 26.69 20.75 -14.54
C LEU A 46 25.32 20.12 -14.81
N GLN A 47 25.12 18.85 -14.44
CA GLN A 47 23.84 18.19 -14.63
C GLN A 47 22.83 18.68 -13.59
N THR A 48 21.91 19.56 -14.01
CA THR A 48 20.89 20.16 -13.12
C THR A 48 19.60 19.34 -13.06
N ALA A 49 19.34 18.49 -14.06
CA ALA A 49 18.09 17.73 -14.20
C ALA A 49 18.19 16.24 -13.80
N ARG A 50 19.39 15.71 -13.52
CA ARG A 50 19.56 14.33 -13.02
C ARG A 50 20.54 14.30 -11.85
N ASN A 51 20.41 13.26 -11.05
CA ASN A 51 21.20 13.07 -9.85
C ASN A 51 22.68 12.83 -10.18
N ASN A 52 23.55 13.77 -9.81
CA ASN A 52 25.00 13.66 -9.93
C ASN A 52 25.58 13.07 -8.64
N VAL A 53 25.18 11.84 -8.31
CA VAL A 53 25.61 11.18 -7.07
C VAL A 53 27.07 10.77 -7.16
N PRO A 54 27.88 10.97 -6.11
CA PRO A 54 29.25 10.46 -6.10
C PRO A 54 29.25 8.94 -5.99
N TYR A 55 30.14 8.28 -6.74
CA TYR A 55 30.27 6.83 -6.79
C TYR A 55 31.74 6.42 -7.02
N SER A 56 32.08 5.23 -6.51
CA SER A 56 33.38 4.57 -6.71
C SER A 56 33.27 3.30 -7.56
N ALA A 57 32.06 2.76 -7.72
CA ALA A 57 31.72 1.61 -8.55
C ALA A 57 30.31 1.76 -9.13
N GLU A 58 30.01 1.02 -10.19
CA GLU A 58 28.71 0.98 -10.86
C GLU A 58 27.58 0.61 -9.88
N GLU A 59 27.82 -0.39 -9.02
CA GLU A 59 26.90 -0.77 -7.95
C GLU A 59 26.51 0.42 -7.07
N GLU A 60 27.51 1.19 -6.64
CA GLU A 60 27.28 2.33 -5.76
C GLU A 60 26.48 3.43 -6.47
N TYR A 61 26.74 3.65 -7.76
CA TYR A 61 25.96 4.58 -8.57
C TYR A 61 24.50 4.16 -8.61
N TYR A 62 24.19 2.92 -9.02
CA TYR A 62 22.81 2.45 -9.15
C TYR A 62 22.07 2.40 -7.81
N ARG A 63 22.77 2.05 -6.74
CA ARG A 63 22.20 2.09 -5.39
C ARG A 63 21.72 3.49 -5.01
N ARG A 64 22.56 4.51 -5.24
CA ARG A 64 22.31 5.90 -4.84
C ARG A 64 21.38 6.65 -5.79
N ALA A 65 21.52 6.42 -7.09
CA ALA A 65 20.77 7.14 -8.12
C ALA A 65 19.39 6.52 -8.40
N VAL A 66 19.21 5.21 -8.15
CA VAL A 66 18.00 4.48 -8.54
C VAL A 66 17.35 3.80 -7.35
N TYR A 67 18.04 2.87 -6.70
CA TYR A 67 17.42 2.01 -5.68
C TYR A 67 16.92 2.77 -4.45
N VAL A 68 17.76 3.65 -3.90
CA VAL A 68 17.41 4.48 -2.74
C VAL A 68 16.26 5.45 -3.05
N PRO A 69 16.33 6.28 -4.11
CA PRO A 69 15.22 7.17 -4.47
C PRO A 69 13.92 6.40 -4.73
N TYR A 70 14.00 5.27 -5.44
CA TYR A 70 12.82 4.42 -5.69
C TYR A 70 12.16 3.95 -4.39
N LEU A 71 12.94 3.46 -3.42
CA LEU A 71 12.39 3.04 -2.13
C LEU A 71 11.74 4.21 -1.38
N ASP A 72 12.36 5.39 -1.41
CA ASP A 72 11.83 6.59 -0.75
C ASP A 72 10.50 7.02 -1.41
N ASP A 73 10.46 7.12 -2.74
CA ASP A 73 9.27 7.49 -3.51
C ASP A 73 8.15 6.46 -3.35
N PHE A 74 8.48 5.17 -3.35
CA PHE A 74 7.51 4.10 -3.17
C PHE A 74 6.93 4.10 -1.74
N CYS A 75 7.76 4.31 -0.72
CA CYS A 75 7.30 4.47 0.66
C CYS A 75 6.38 5.69 0.80
N ASN A 76 6.74 6.82 0.20
CA ASN A 76 5.93 8.03 0.25
C ASN A 76 4.58 7.83 -0.46
N SER A 77 4.59 7.23 -1.66
CA SER A 77 3.37 6.91 -2.41
C SER A 77 2.42 6.00 -1.62
N LEU A 78 2.97 5.01 -0.91
CA LEU A 78 2.19 4.11 -0.06
C LEU A 78 1.61 4.84 1.17
N LYS A 79 2.38 5.73 1.79
CA LYS A 79 1.91 6.56 2.92
C LYS A 79 0.79 7.48 2.47
N GLU A 80 1.01 8.26 1.42
CA GLU A 80 0.02 9.21 0.89
C GLU A 80 -1.29 8.51 0.55
N ARG A 81 -1.24 7.39 -0.20
CA ARG A 81 -2.45 6.62 -0.54
C ARG A 81 -3.11 5.98 0.67
N SER A 82 -2.34 5.57 1.67
CA SER A 82 -2.91 4.98 2.87
C SER A 82 -3.55 6.02 3.77
N GLU A 83 -2.94 7.19 3.91
CA GLU A 83 -3.45 8.29 4.71
C GLU A 83 -4.70 8.90 4.08
N SER A 84 -4.70 9.07 2.75
CA SER A 84 -5.85 9.64 2.02
C SER A 84 -7.14 8.84 2.17
N HIS A 85 -7.04 7.53 2.41
CA HIS A 85 -8.20 6.63 2.54
C HIS A 85 -8.33 5.99 3.93
N LYS A 86 -7.53 6.42 4.92
CA LYS A 86 -7.47 5.78 6.23
C LYS A 86 -8.85 5.76 6.91
N GLU A 87 -9.52 6.90 6.92
CA GLU A 87 -10.84 7.05 7.54
C GLU A 87 -11.91 6.28 6.78
N THR A 88 -11.92 6.35 5.44
CA THR A 88 -12.83 5.58 4.59
C THR A 88 -12.67 4.06 4.81
N VAL A 89 -11.44 3.55 4.81
CA VAL A 89 -11.17 2.11 5.02
C VAL A 89 -11.53 1.69 6.45
N ALA A 90 -11.20 2.50 7.45
CA ALA A 90 -11.62 2.24 8.82
C ALA A 90 -13.14 2.25 8.95
N SER A 91 -13.82 3.14 8.24
CA SER A 91 -15.28 3.20 8.23
C SER A 91 -15.89 1.96 7.55
N LEU A 92 -15.39 1.55 6.38
CA LEU A 92 -15.84 0.35 5.64
C LEU A 92 -15.75 -0.95 6.45
N GLN A 93 -14.83 -1.05 7.41
CA GLN A 93 -14.70 -2.24 8.25
C GLN A 93 -15.99 -2.55 9.03
N HIS A 94 -16.82 -1.53 9.30
CA HIS A 94 -18.07 -1.65 10.02
C HIS A 94 -19.19 -2.33 9.22
N ILE A 95 -18.99 -2.60 7.92
CA ILE A 95 -19.89 -3.43 7.12
C ILE A 95 -19.72 -4.93 7.44
N LEU A 96 -18.52 -5.34 7.85
CA LEU A 96 -18.23 -6.73 8.16
C LEU A 96 -19.09 -7.21 9.33
N SER A 97 -19.64 -8.43 9.23
CA SER A 97 -20.55 -9.05 10.19
C SER A 97 -20.04 -9.03 11.64
N GLU A 98 -18.72 -9.19 11.85
CA GLU A 98 -18.10 -9.14 13.17
C GLU A 98 -18.17 -7.75 13.84
N PHE A 99 -18.23 -6.68 13.05
CA PHE A 99 -18.16 -5.30 13.49
C PHE A 99 -19.51 -4.57 13.40
N CYS A 100 -20.34 -4.89 12.39
CA CYS A 100 -21.63 -4.22 12.17
C CYS A 100 -22.59 -4.43 13.35
N THR A 101 -22.54 -5.61 13.99
CA THR A 101 -23.35 -5.94 15.18
C THR A 101 -23.04 -5.05 16.38
N LYS A 102 -21.83 -4.47 16.44
CA LYS A 102 -21.32 -3.68 17.58
C LYS A 102 -21.31 -2.18 17.32
N THR A 103 -21.68 -1.73 16.13
CA THR A 103 -21.54 -0.34 15.71
C THR A 103 -22.87 0.23 15.18
N ASP A 104 -22.93 1.55 15.06
CA ASP A 104 -24.05 2.27 14.49
C ASP A 104 -23.76 2.68 13.04
N PHE A 105 -24.78 3.16 12.35
CA PHE A 105 -24.61 3.66 10.98
C PHE A 105 -23.70 4.91 10.92
N CYS A 106 -23.61 5.70 11.99
CA CYS A 106 -22.71 6.85 12.05
C CYS A 106 -21.24 6.45 11.88
N SER A 107 -20.87 5.24 12.32
CA SER A 107 -19.54 4.66 12.10
C SER A 107 -19.21 4.45 10.61
N LEU A 108 -20.22 4.41 9.73
CA LEU A 108 -20.08 4.30 8.27
C LEU A 108 -20.02 5.64 7.54
N GLU A 109 -20.09 6.79 8.24
CA GLU A 109 -20.27 8.10 7.60
C GLU A 109 -19.11 8.47 6.66
N ALA A 110 -17.86 8.19 7.03
CA ALA A 110 -16.71 8.46 6.15
C ALA A 110 -16.70 7.57 4.89
N ALA A 111 -17.17 6.32 4.99
CA ALA A 111 -17.35 5.46 3.83
C ALA A 111 -18.52 5.92 2.95
N PHE A 112 -19.65 6.27 3.56
CA PHE A 112 -20.82 6.77 2.85
C PHE A 112 -20.50 8.04 2.05
N ASN A 113 -19.87 9.03 2.68
CA ASN A 113 -19.50 10.28 2.01
C ASN A 113 -18.50 10.06 0.87
N PHE A 114 -17.58 9.10 1.02
CA PHE A 114 -16.61 8.79 -0.04
C PHE A 114 -17.28 8.16 -1.28
N TYR A 115 -18.31 7.34 -1.08
CA TYR A 115 -19.03 6.64 -2.15
C TYR A 115 -20.41 7.25 -2.44
N GLU A 116 -20.67 8.50 -2.04
CA GLU A 116 -22.01 9.11 -2.14
C GLU A 116 -22.55 9.10 -3.57
N GLU A 117 -21.67 9.33 -4.55
CA GLU A 117 -22.03 9.32 -5.99
C GLU A 117 -22.39 7.93 -6.51
N ASP A 118 -21.87 6.87 -5.88
CA ASP A 118 -22.08 5.47 -6.26
C ASP A 118 -23.22 4.80 -5.49
N LEU A 119 -23.76 5.46 -4.46
CA LEU A 119 -24.73 4.89 -3.53
C LEU A 119 -26.13 5.48 -3.72
N SER A 120 -27.13 4.79 -3.15
CA SER A 120 -28.48 5.33 -3.02
C SER A 120 -28.53 6.42 -1.93
N HIS A 121 -29.70 7.08 -1.79
CA HIS A 121 -29.94 8.05 -0.72
C HIS A 121 -29.61 7.49 0.67
N LYS A 122 -29.12 8.37 1.56
CA LYS A 122 -28.61 8.00 2.90
C LYS A 122 -29.61 7.15 3.69
N GLU A 123 -30.90 7.46 3.58
CA GLU A 123 -31.98 6.75 4.27
C GLU A 123 -32.10 5.29 3.80
N VAL A 124 -31.90 5.03 2.51
CA VAL A 124 -31.91 3.68 1.94
C VAL A 124 -30.72 2.88 2.45
N VAL A 125 -29.51 3.44 2.35
CA VAL A 125 -28.28 2.77 2.80
C VAL A 125 -28.33 2.50 4.32
N GLN A 126 -28.85 3.44 5.09
CA GLN A 126 -29.03 3.28 6.53
C GLN A 126 -30.04 2.15 6.85
N SER A 127 -31.15 2.08 6.11
CA SER A 127 -32.15 1.01 6.30
C SER A 127 -31.56 -0.36 5.99
N GLU A 128 -30.84 -0.49 4.87
CA GLU A 128 -30.12 -1.71 4.49
C GLU A 128 -29.08 -2.11 5.54
N PHE A 129 -28.31 -1.15 6.05
CA PHE A 129 -27.35 -1.43 7.13
C PHE A 129 -28.03 -1.95 8.41
N MET A 130 -29.19 -1.40 8.77
CA MET A 130 -29.94 -1.87 9.95
C MET A 130 -30.47 -3.30 9.75
N LEU A 131 -30.96 -3.63 8.55
CA LEU A 131 -31.36 -5.00 8.20
C LEU A 131 -30.17 -5.96 8.23
N TRP A 132 -29.04 -5.53 7.69
CA TRP A 132 -27.79 -6.29 7.70
C TRP A 132 -27.31 -6.55 9.13
N LYS A 133 -27.33 -5.53 9.98
CA LYS A 133 -26.99 -5.63 11.39
C LYS A 133 -27.93 -6.59 12.13
N GLU A 134 -29.23 -6.50 11.90
CA GLU A 134 -30.21 -7.40 12.53
C GLU A 134 -29.95 -8.85 12.11
N LYS A 135 -29.77 -9.11 10.80
CA LYS A 135 -29.43 -10.44 10.28
C LYS A 135 -28.27 -11.06 11.06
N TRP A 136 -27.14 -10.35 11.16
CA TRP A 136 -25.95 -10.90 11.80
C TRP A 136 -26.01 -10.88 13.34
N SER A 137 -26.91 -10.11 13.94
CA SER A 137 -27.11 -10.12 15.39
C SER A 137 -27.82 -11.38 15.89
N GLN A 138 -28.54 -12.08 15.00
CA GLN A 138 -29.23 -13.34 15.30
C GLN A 138 -28.32 -14.57 15.18
N GLU A 139 -27.17 -14.43 14.53
CA GLU A 139 -26.20 -15.52 14.35
C GLU A 139 -25.25 -15.65 15.54
N ASN A 140 -24.87 -16.89 15.86
CA ASN A 140 -23.81 -17.15 16.83
C ASN A 140 -22.48 -16.57 16.33
N SER A 141 -21.66 -16.04 17.25
CA SER A 141 -20.37 -15.42 16.93
C SER A 141 -19.42 -16.35 16.17
N GLU A 142 -19.50 -17.66 16.39
CA GLU A 142 -18.72 -18.69 15.70
C GLU A 142 -19.09 -18.82 14.20
N ASN A 143 -20.33 -18.47 13.85
CA ASN A 143 -20.85 -18.56 12.49
C ASN A 143 -20.72 -17.24 11.72
N LEU A 144 -20.24 -16.16 12.37
CA LEU A 144 -20.08 -14.88 11.71
C LEU A 144 -18.98 -14.98 10.64
N PRO A 145 -19.27 -14.56 9.40
CA PRO A 145 -18.27 -14.41 8.38
C PRO A 145 -17.11 -13.52 8.85
N LYS A 146 -15.87 -13.98 8.66
CA LYS A 146 -14.67 -13.23 9.05
C LYS A 146 -14.17 -12.28 7.96
N ILE A 147 -14.61 -12.49 6.72
CA ILE A 147 -14.24 -11.68 5.56
C ILE A 147 -15.49 -11.29 4.76
N ALA A 148 -15.42 -10.17 4.05
CA ALA A 148 -16.54 -9.65 3.26
C ALA A 148 -17.09 -10.66 2.24
N ILE A 149 -16.22 -11.46 1.63
CA ILE A 149 -16.63 -12.46 0.64
C ILE A 149 -17.51 -13.54 1.28
N SER A 150 -17.16 -13.99 2.49
CA SER A 150 -17.95 -15.01 3.20
C SER A 150 -19.31 -14.51 3.69
N SER A 151 -19.53 -13.19 3.75
CA SER A 151 -20.85 -12.64 4.11
C SER A 151 -21.82 -12.52 2.94
N LEU A 152 -21.35 -12.66 1.69
CA LEU A 152 -22.19 -12.52 0.49
C LEU A 152 -22.89 -13.82 0.06
N VAL A 153 -22.55 -14.95 0.68
CA VAL A 153 -23.10 -16.29 0.41
C VAL A 153 -24.06 -16.66 1.54
#